data_AF-A0A7S2GZG9-F1
#
_entry.id   AF-A0A7S2GZG9-F1
#
_cell.length_a   1.000
_cell.length_b   1.000
_cell.length_c   1.000
_cell.angle_alpha   90.00
_cell.angle_beta   90.00
_cell.angle_gamma   90.00
#
_symmetry.space_group_name_H-M   'P 1'
#
loop_
_entity.id
_entity.type
_entity.pdbx_description
1 polymer ?
#
loop_
_entity_poly.entity_id
_entity_poly.type
_entity_poly.pdbx_seq_one_letter_code
_entity_poly.pdbx_strand_id
1 'polypeptide(L)'
;ENGSCVADYDPREGILLASEGSKDLVAGTTAAAAVLSISPDGTDEISVLNCGDSRVLLIGKPIGDSSGSYRESVVHFSTRDHSPGCDLEGKRLQAGRDAGLDYSLPQCSLGRWFLKVGDYRYALSRSLEGSLATSCGIISDPDITTISLAGMLSER
;
A
#
# COMPACT_ATOMS: atom_id res chain seq x y z
N GLU A 1 15.68 -0.11 -34.19
CA GLU A 1 14.63 0.60 -33.44
C GLU A 1 13.37 -0.25 -33.46
N ASN A 2 12.96 -0.75 -32.29
CA ASN A 2 11.60 -1.18 -31.90
C ASN A 2 11.76 -1.97 -30.58
N GLY A 3 12.29 -1.28 -29.57
CA GLY A 3 12.40 -1.78 -28.20
C GLY A 3 11.03 -1.70 -27.55
N SER A 4 10.24 -2.78 -27.65
CA SER A 4 9.09 -2.93 -26.77
C SER A 4 9.62 -3.16 -25.36
N CYS A 5 9.36 -2.19 -24.49
CA CYS A 5 9.61 -2.25 -23.06
C CYS A 5 8.74 -3.36 -22.45
N VAL A 6 9.29 -4.57 -22.36
CA VAL A 6 8.63 -5.70 -21.71
C VAL A 6 9.33 -5.90 -20.38
N ALA A 7 8.64 -5.61 -19.29
CA ALA A 7 9.11 -5.99 -17.96
C ALA A 7 9.21 -7.52 -17.94
N ASP A 8 10.39 -8.09 -17.63
CA ASP A 8 10.47 -9.54 -17.47
C ASP A 8 9.65 -9.92 -16.25
N TYR A 9 8.63 -10.74 -16.48
CA TYR A 9 7.73 -11.27 -15.48
C TYR A 9 7.95 -12.77 -15.37
N ASP A 10 8.36 -13.25 -14.19
CA ASP A 10 8.36 -14.68 -13.86
C ASP A 10 7.06 -15.03 -13.13
N PRO A 11 6.31 -16.04 -13.59
CA PRO A 11 5.05 -16.45 -12.98
C PRO A 11 5.13 -16.88 -11.50
N ARG A 12 6.33 -17.18 -10.97
CA ARG A 12 6.58 -17.58 -9.58
C ARG A 12 7.09 -16.44 -8.71
N GLU A 13 7.79 -15.47 -9.29
CA GLU A 13 8.54 -14.45 -8.57
C GLU A 13 8.06 -13.01 -8.86
N GLY A 14 7.17 -12.79 -9.83
CA GLY A 14 6.68 -11.46 -10.20
C GLY A 14 7.59 -10.75 -11.20
N ILE A 15 7.70 -9.41 -11.13
CA ILE A 15 8.55 -8.63 -12.05
C ILE A 15 10.02 -8.87 -11.70
N LEU A 16 10.69 -9.70 -12.51
CA LEU A 16 12.08 -10.08 -12.35
C LEU A 16 13.07 -9.02 -12.82
N LEU A 17 12.72 -8.24 -13.86
CA LEU A 17 13.56 -7.15 -14.36
C LEU A 17 12.74 -5.89 -14.59
N ALA A 18 12.94 -4.93 -13.68
CA ALA A 18 12.65 -3.52 -13.85
C ALA A 18 13.74 -2.79 -14.66
N SER A 19 14.44 -3.46 -15.59
CA SER A 19 15.59 -2.89 -16.29
C SER A 19 15.23 -1.80 -17.32
N GLU A 20 13.95 -1.67 -17.70
CA GLU A 20 13.47 -0.61 -18.59
C GLU A 20 12.38 0.31 -18.00
N GLY A 21 12.31 0.42 -16.68
CA GLY A 21 11.68 1.57 -16.03
C GLY A 21 12.77 2.29 -15.27
N SER A 22 12.95 3.61 -15.48
CA SER A 22 13.77 4.57 -14.71
C SER A 22 15.06 4.04 -14.03
N LYS A 23 16.21 4.72 -14.21
CA LYS A 23 17.46 4.47 -13.43
C LYS A 23 17.28 4.51 -11.88
N ASP A 24 16.10 4.85 -11.40
CA ASP A 24 15.67 4.88 -10.00
C ASP A 24 14.63 3.79 -9.63
N LEU A 25 14.33 2.78 -10.47
CA LEU A 25 13.22 1.86 -10.15
C LEU A 25 13.57 0.93 -8.99
N VAL A 26 12.65 0.95 -8.04
CA VAL A 26 12.65 0.16 -6.85
C VAL A 26 11.66 -0.99 -7.07
N ALA A 27 12.08 -2.23 -6.80
CA ALA A 27 11.22 -3.40 -6.93
C ALA A 27 10.06 -3.37 -5.92
N GLY A 28 8.92 -3.97 -6.26
CA GLY A 28 7.71 -3.98 -5.45
C GLY A 28 6.43 -3.77 -6.26
N THR A 29 5.52 -4.73 -6.23
CA THR A 29 4.14 -4.60 -6.71
C THR A 29 3.24 -4.14 -5.57
N THR A 30 2.59 -2.98 -5.75
CA THR A 30 1.65 -2.44 -4.77
C THR A 30 0.23 -2.89 -5.10
N ALA A 31 -0.64 -2.93 -4.11
CA ALA A 31 -2.06 -3.17 -4.32
C ALA A 31 -2.89 -2.31 -3.38
N ALA A 32 -3.91 -1.67 -3.93
CA ALA A 32 -4.93 -0.99 -3.17
C ALA A 32 -6.31 -1.37 -3.72
N ALA A 33 -7.26 -1.64 -2.83
CA ALA A 33 -8.63 -1.96 -3.19
C ALA A 33 -9.62 -1.25 -2.27
N ALA A 34 -10.78 -0.89 -2.82
CA ALA A 34 -11.92 -0.41 -2.07
C ALA A 34 -13.11 -1.30 -2.41
N VAL A 35 -13.67 -1.95 -1.39
CA VAL A 35 -14.78 -2.89 -1.53
C VAL A 35 -15.99 -2.28 -0.85
N LEU A 36 -17.05 -2.03 -1.63
CA LEU A 36 -18.33 -1.57 -1.12
C LEU A 36 -19.14 -2.80 -0.66
N SER A 37 -19.49 -2.82 0.61
CA SER A 37 -20.47 -3.74 1.18
C SER A 37 -21.80 -3.01 1.31
N ILE A 38 -22.83 -3.54 0.64
CA ILE A 38 -24.19 -3.00 0.70
C ILE A 38 -25.02 -3.95 1.54
N SER A 39 -25.61 -3.44 2.62
CA SER A 39 -26.46 -4.24 3.50
C SER A 39 -27.93 -3.84 3.33
N PRO A 40 -28.89 -4.79 3.27
CA PRO A 40 -30.31 -4.49 3.19
C PRO A 40 -30.86 -3.66 4.37
N ASP A 41 -30.14 -3.62 5.50
CA ASP A 41 -30.50 -2.83 6.69
C ASP A 41 -29.96 -1.39 6.65
N GLY A 42 -29.29 -0.98 5.57
CA GLY A 42 -28.76 0.37 5.39
C GLY A 42 -27.39 0.60 6.03
N THR A 43 -26.69 -0.46 6.48
CA THR A 43 -25.31 -0.37 6.95
C THR A 43 -24.32 -0.49 5.80
N ASP A 44 -24.31 0.51 4.91
CA ASP A 44 -23.35 0.55 3.82
C ASP A 44 -21.95 0.92 4.34
N GLU A 45 -20.98 0.10 3.98
CA GLU A 45 -19.59 0.23 4.43
C GLU A 45 -18.62 0.09 3.26
N ILE A 46 -17.50 0.78 3.33
CA ILE A 46 -16.37 0.57 2.44
C ILE A 46 -15.21 -0.02 3.23
N SER A 47 -14.73 -1.18 2.81
CA SER A 47 -13.46 -1.74 3.28
C SER A 47 -12.35 -1.34 2.30
N VAL A 48 -11.36 -0.62 2.80
CA VAL A 48 -10.15 -0.26 2.07
C VAL A 48 -9.03 -1.20 2.48
N LEU A 49 -8.34 -1.74 1.47
CA LEU A 49 -7.20 -2.63 1.62
C LEU A 49 -6.00 -1.95 0.96
N ASN A 50 -4.86 -1.89 1.66
CA ASN A 50 -3.61 -1.38 1.11
C ASN A 50 -2.44 -2.33 1.38
N CYS A 51 -1.64 -2.62 0.36
CA CYS A 51 -0.39 -3.35 0.43
C CYS A 51 0.65 -2.64 -0.42
N GLY A 52 1.36 -1.68 0.19
CA GLY A 52 2.41 -0.91 -0.47
C GLY A 52 2.22 0.59 -0.20
N ASP A 53 2.55 1.42 -1.18
CA ASP A 53 2.41 2.88 -1.13
C ASP A 53 1.35 3.42 -2.11
N SER A 54 0.54 2.54 -2.69
CA SER A 54 -0.71 2.94 -3.34
C SER A 54 -1.67 3.57 -2.32
N ARG A 55 -2.47 4.53 -2.75
CA ARG A 55 -3.36 5.29 -1.85
C ARG A 55 -4.81 5.29 -2.34
N VAL A 56 -5.74 5.18 -1.40
CA VAL A 56 -7.18 5.31 -1.66
C VAL A 56 -7.71 6.57 -0.99
N LEU A 57 -8.43 7.37 -1.77
CA LEU A 57 -9.17 8.53 -1.29
C LEU A 57 -10.66 8.25 -1.44
N LEU A 58 -11.41 8.43 -0.36
CA LEU A 58 -12.87 8.40 -0.38
C LEU A 58 -13.41 9.82 -0.36
N ILE A 59 -14.34 10.11 -1.26
CA ILE A 59 -14.96 11.43 -1.40
C ILE A 59 -16.46 11.29 -1.13
N GLY A 60 -16.89 11.83 0.01
CA GLY A 60 -18.29 11.92 0.41
C GLY A 60 -18.89 13.25 -0.02
N LYS A 61 -20.04 13.22 -0.70
CA LYS A 61 -20.82 14.42 -1.01
C LYS A 61 -22.12 14.39 -0.20
N PRO A 62 -22.28 15.29 0.80
CA PRO A 62 -23.54 15.42 1.49
C PRO A 62 -24.61 15.88 0.49
N ILE A 63 -25.79 15.25 0.52
CA ILE A 63 -26.93 15.76 -0.23
C ILE A 63 -27.38 17.03 0.48
N GLY A 64 -27.38 18.16 -0.23
CA GLY A 64 -27.80 19.45 0.32
C GLY A 64 -29.24 19.40 0.83
N ASP A 65 -29.51 20.05 1.94
CA ASP A 65 -30.85 20.32 2.42
C ASP A 65 -31.51 21.39 1.54
N SER A 66 -32.84 21.37 1.45
CA SER A 66 -33.67 22.27 0.62
C SER A 66 -33.50 23.77 0.94
N SER A 67 -32.63 24.10 1.90
CA SER A 67 -32.25 25.44 2.35
C SER A 67 -31.22 26.15 1.45
N GLY A 68 -30.63 25.45 0.47
CA GLY A 68 -29.64 26.02 -0.45
C GLY A 68 -28.23 26.18 0.16
N SER A 69 -27.98 25.58 1.33
CA SER A 69 -26.65 25.53 1.94
C SER A 69 -25.80 24.47 1.26
N TYR A 70 -24.75 24.89 0.55
CA TYR A 70 -23.75 23.97 0.01
C TYR A 70 -22.91 23.43 1.16
N ARG A 71 -23.10 22.14 1.52
CA ARG A 71 -22.18 21.44 2.41
C ARG A 71 -20.92 21.04 1.64
N GLU A 72 -19.75 21.31 2.23
CA GLU A 72 -18.46 20.93 1.63
C GLU A 72 -18.36 19.40 1.48
N SER A 73 -17.68 18.95 0.43
CA SER A 73 -17.36 17.51 0.28
C SER A 73 -16.38 17.09 1.37
N VAL A 74 -16.55 15.88 1.89
CA VAL A 74 -15.63 15.27 2.85
C VAL A 74 -14.62 14.42 2.08
N VAL A 75 -13.34 14.60 2.38
CA VAL A 75 -12.25 13.79 1.83
C VAL A 75 -11.65 12.98 2.97
N HIS A 76 -11.66 11.66 2.84
CA HIS A 76 -11.12 10.75 3.84
C HIS A 76 -9.94 9.96 3.25
N PHE A 77 -8.81 9.97 3.96
CA PHE A 77 -7.59 9.24 3.60
C PHE A 77 -7.56 7.91 4.37
N SER A 78 -7.75 6.81 3.66
CA SER A 78 -7.95 5.49 4.29
C SER A 78 -6.69 4.62 4.33
N THR A 79 -5.57 5.09 3.80
CA THR A 79 -4.37 4.26 3.57
C THR A 79 -3.13 4.90 4.17
N ARG A 80 -2.26 4.05 4.74
CA ARG A 80 -0.91 4.40 5.18
C ARG A 80 0.10 3.76 4.24
N ASP A 81 1.11 4.52 3.83
CA ASP A 81 2.19 3.97 3.01
C ASP A 81 3.02 2.96 3.82
N HIS A 82 3.25 1.78 3.25
CA HIS A 82 4.12 0.75 3.80
C HIS A 82 5.58 0.99 3.44
N SER A 83 6.11 2.15 3.84
CA SER A 83 7.52 2.50 3.65
C SER A 83 8.41 1.84 4.72
N PRO A 84 9.64 1.40 4.39
CA PRO A 84 10.62 0.94 5.37
C PRO A 84 10.97 2.01 6.41
N GLY A 85 10.82 3.30 6.08
CA GLY A 85 11.02 4.40 7.03
C GLY A 85 9.88 4.59 8.03
N CYS A 86 8.78 3.84 7.91
CA CYS A 86 7.66 3.93 8.85
C CYS A 86 7.99 3.20 10.16
N ASP A 87 7.82 3.87 11.29
CA ASP A 87 8.12 3.33 12.64
C ASP A 87 7.45 1.98 12.92
N LEU A 88 6.20 1.79 12.48
CA LEU A 88 5.47 0.53 12.68
C LEU A 88 6.12 -0.62 11.91
N GLU A 89 6.56 -0.35 10.68
CA GLU A 89 7.21 -1.34 9.83
C GLU A 89 8.63 -1.63 10.32
N GLY A 90 9.37 -0.60 10.75
CA GLY A 90 10.67 -0.75 11.40
C GLY A 90 10.60 -1.65 12.64
N LYS A 91 9.60 -1.44 13.51
CA LYS A 91 9.37 -2.30 14.68
C LYS A 91 9.03 -3.74 14.31
N ARG A 92 8.17 -3.95 13.30
CA ARG A 92 7.81 -5.30 12.80
C ARG A 92 9.04 -6.03 12.26
N LEU A 93 9.83 -5.37 11.43
CA LEU A 93 11.04 -5.94 10.83
C LEU A 93 12.09 -6.29 11.90
N GLN A 94 12.27 -5.40 12.88
CA GLN A 94 13.16 -5.65 14.02
C GLN A 94 12.70 -6.86 14.82
N ALA A 95 11.41 -6.95 15.16
CA ALA A 95 10.86 -8.07 15.91
C ALA A 95 11.06 -9.42 15.18
N GLY A 96 10.90 -9.45 13.86
CA GLY A 96 11.17 -10.66 13.08
C GLY A 96 12.65 -11.06 13.10
N ARG A 97 13.56 -10.09 13.02
CA ARG A 97 15.00 -10.34 13.14
C ARG A 97 15.39 -10.83 14.53
N ASP A 98 14.80 -10.25 15.58
CA ASP A 98 15.01 -10.67 16.98
C ASP A 98 14.49 -12.09 17.22
N ALA A 99 13.47 -12.52 16.45
CA ALA A 99 12.95 -13.89 16.44
C ALA A 99 13.80 -14.86 15.59
N GLY A 100 14.93 -14.42 15.01
CA GLY A 100 15.84 -15.25 14.22
C GLY A 100 15.47 -15.39 12.75
N LEU A 101 14.55 -14.59 12.23
CA LEU A 101 14.23 -14.53 10.79
C LEU A 101 15.27 -13.68 10.05
N ASP A 102 15.50 -13.97 8.77
CA ASP A 102 16.44 -13.22 7.91
C ASP A 102 15.84 -11.91 7.37
N TYR A 103 15.16 -11.17 8.24
CA TYR A 103 14.52 -9.92 7.86
C TYR A 103 15.54 -8.82 7.65
N SER A 104 15.42 -8.17 6.49
CA SER A 104 16.17 -6.96 6.19
C SER A 104 15.67 -5.81 7.05
N LEU A 105 16.61 -5.06 7.60
CA LEU A 105 16.29 -3.85 8.35
C LEU A 105 16.27 -2.63 7.41
N PRO A 106 15.44 -1.62 7.72
CA PRO A 106 15.41 -0.36 6.98
C PRO A 106 16.79 0.30 6.92
N GLN A 107 17.18 0.70 5.71
CA GLN A 107 18.38 1.48 5.44
C GLN A 107 17.98 2.80 4.79
N CYS A 108 18.74 3.87 5.06
CA CYS A 108 18.51 5.17 4.47
C CYS A 108 19.76 5.61 3.70
N SER A 109 19.59 6.00 2.44
CA SER A 109 20.64 6.59 1.62
C SER A 109 20.05 7.67 0.72
N LEU A 110 20.72 8.82 0.61
CA LEU A 110 20.26 9.96 -0.18
C LEU A 110 18.81 10.38 0.12
N GLY A 111 18.39 10.28 1.39
CA GLY A 111 17.03 10.62 1.83
C GLY A 111 15.95 9.61 1.45
N ARG A 112 16.32 8.43 0.91
CA ARG A 112 15.38 7.36 0.55
C ARG A 112 15.58 6.15 1.46
N TRP A 113 14.47 5.66 1.99
CA TRP A 113 14.43 4.43 2.79
C TRP A 113 14.26 3.21 1.89
N PHE A 114 14.99 2.13 2.19
CA PHE A 114 14.90 0.87 1.45
C PHE A 114 15.21 -0.35 2.32
N LEU A 115 14.74 -1.51 1.86
CA LEU A 115 15.14 -2.84 2.33
C LEU A 115 16.00 -3.50 1.26
N LYS A 116 17.04 -4.23 1.68
CA LYS A 116 17.88 -5.00 0.77
C LYS A 116 17.30 -6.41 0.63
N VAL A 117 17.18 -6.94 -0.58
CA VAL A 117 16.74 -8.32 -0.82
C VAL A 117 17.67 -8.91 -1.88
N GLY A 118 18.64 -9.74 -1.47
CA GLY A 118 19.75 -10.13 -2.35
C GLY A 118 20.48 -8.90 -2.90
N ASP A 119 20.52 -8.77 -4.22
CA ASP A 119 21.14 -7.64 -4.93
C ASP A 119 20.18 -6.46 -5.16
N TYR A 120 18.91 -6.61 -4.79
CA TYR A 120 17.85 -5.63 -5.03
C TYR A 120 17.60 -4.70 -3.84
N ARG A 121 16.99 -3.55 -4.12
CA ARG A 121 16.50 -2.59 -3.14
C ARG A 121 15.00 -2.39 -3.31
N TYR A 122 14.27 -2.48 -2.22
CA TYR A 122 12.82 -2.32 -2.13
C TYR A 122 12.47 -1.09 -1.28
N ALA A 123 11.55 -0.25 -1.73
CA ALA A 123 11.12 0.99 -1.08
C ALA A 123 9.83 0.76 -0.27
N LEU A 124 9.42 -0.51 -0.21
CA LEU A 124 8.23 -0.98 0.45
C LEU A 124 8.63 -2.04 1.47
N SER A 125 7.96 -2.04 2.61
CA SER A 125 8.03 -3.10 3.61
C SER A 125 6.88 -4.10 3.49
N ARG A 126 5.88 -3.80 2.64
CA ARG A 126 4.80 -4.72 2.28
C ARG A 126 4.46 -4.62 0.80
N SER A 127 4.29 -5.76 0.14
CA SER A 127 4.11 -5.85 -1.31
C SER A 127 3.59 -7.25 -1.70
N LEU A 128 3.05 -7.40 -2.91
CA LEU A 128 2.58 -8.69 -3.45
C LEU A 128 3.71 -9.51 -4.11
N GLU A 129 4.91 -9.45 -3.55
CA GLU A 129 6.10 -10.09 -4.11
C GLU A 129 6.22 -11.58 -3.77
N GLY A 130 7.13 -12.25 -4.47
CA GLY A 130 7.41 -13.67 -4.32
C GLY A 130 8.10 -14.09 -3.02
N SER A 131 8.48 -15.36 -2.99
CA SER A 131 9.07 -16.03 -1.82
C SER A 131 10.40 -15.39 -1.37
N LEU A 132 11.18 -14.87 -2.31
CA LEU A 132 12.46 -14.22 -2.01
C LEU A 132 12.26 -12.95 -1.18
N ALA A 133 11.39 -12.04 -1.62
CA ALA A 133 11.12 -10.80 -0.90
C ALA A 133 10.46 -11.03 0.46
N THR A 134 9.51 -11.97 0.51
CA THR A 134 8.81 -12.35 1.76
C THR A 134 9.75 -12.99 2.77
N SER A 135 10.75 -13.78 2.33
CA SER A 135 11.79 -14.32 3.22
C SER A 135 12.64 -13.24 3.90
N CYS A 136 12.78 -12.07 3.25
CA CYS A 136 13.50 -10.90 3.78
C CYS A 136 12.59 -9.91 4.53
N GLY A 137 11.34 -10.27 4.83
CA GLY A 137 10.43 -9.48 5.66
C GLY A 137 9.50 -8.53 4.91
N ILE A 138 9.50 -8.53 3.57
CA ILE A 138 8.52 -7.82 2.74
C ILE A 138 7.26 -8.68 2.64
N ILE A 139 6.25 -8.40 3.46
CA ILE A 139 5.06 -9.26 3.59
C ILE A 139 3.91 -8.78 2.71
N SER A 140 3.02 -9.69 2.32
CA SER A 140 1.80 -9.36 1.56
C SER A 140 0.58 -9.13 2.44
N ASP A 141 0.76 -8.98 3.76
CA ASP A 141 -0.30 -8.73 4.73
C ASP A 141 -0.77 -7.26 4.63
N PRO A 142 -1.96 -6.98 4.11
CA PRO A 142 -2.39 -5.62 3.86
C PRO A 142 -2.94 -4.94 5.12
N ASP A 143 -2.84 -3.62 5.18
CA ASP A 143 -3.62 -2.84 6.14
C ASP A 143 -5.07 -2.79 5.62
N ILE A 144 -6.04 -3.14 6.48
CA ILE A 144 -7.47 -3.13 6.16
C ILE A 144 -8.18 -2.14 7.10
N THR A 145 -8.92 -1.20 6.52
CA THR A 145 -9.73 -0.23 7.25
C THR A 145 -11.17 -0.29 6.74
N THR A 146 -12.13 -0.47 7.64
CA THR A 146 -13.56 -0.43 7.31
C THR A 146 -14.17 0.89 7.75
N ILE A 147 -14.91 1.53 6.84
CA ILE A 147 -15.49 2.86 7.02
C ILE A 147 -16.99 2.78 6.80
N SER A 148 -17.76 3.17 7.81
CA SER A 148 -19.20 3.41 7.66
C SER A 148 -19.42 4.65 6.80
N LEU A 149 -20.20 4.52 5.72
CA LEU A 149 -20.48 5.65 4.83
C LEU A 149 -21.26 6.76 5.52
N ALA A 150 -22.21 6.39 6.39
CA ALA A 150 -22.95 7.34 7.21
C ALA A 150 -22.02 8.06 8.20
N GLY A 151 -21.11 7.30 8.84
CA GLY A 151 -20.10 7.84 9.75
C GLY A 151 -19.19 8.87 9.06
N MET A 152 -18.65 8.52 7.88
CA MET A 152 -17.76 9.39 7.11
C MET A 152 -18.42 10.74 6.75
N LEU A 153 -19.70 10.75 6.39
CA LEU A 153 -20.43 11.98 6.09
C LEU A 153 -20.71 12.84 7.34
N SER A 154 -20.63 12.26 8.53
CA SER A 154 -20.88 12.93 9.81
C SER A 154 -19.61 13.45 10.51
N GLU A 155 -18.41 13.22 9.95
CA GLU A 155 -17.13 13.68 10.52
C GLU A 155 -16.95 15.22 10.52
N ARG A 156 -18.00 16.01 10.22
CA ARG A 156 -18.00 17.49 10.27
C ARG A 156 -19.30 18.06 10.83
#